data_AF-A0A4R8DLL7-F1
#
_entry.id   AF-A0A4R8DLL7-F1
#
_cell.length_a   1.000
_cell.length_b   1.000
_cell.length_c   1.000
_cell.angle_alpha   90.00
_cell.angle_beta   90.00
_cell.angle_gamma   90.00
#
_symmetry.space_group_name_H-M   'P 1'
#
loop_
_entity.id
_entity.type
_entity.pdbx_description
1 polymer ?
#
loop_
_entity_poly.entity_id
_entity_poly.type
_entity_poly.pdbx_seq_one_letter_code
_entity_poly.pdbx_strand_id
1 'polypeptide(L)'
;MTHLTIEPSILYVGTPVALLTTVNEDDTVNLAPMSSAWALGDVVVLGVGVSGQTAINLRARPEVVINYPSPEQWESVERLAPLTAADPVPSHKQARFRHERAKFTASGLTPVPSELVTPPRVAECPLQFEATVLEADLDAKGNFLIAQARVVRVHAAREIVVPGTSHVDPAAWSPLIYNFRHYYGLGPELGESFRTETPR
;
A
#
# COMPACT_ATOMS: atom_id res chain seq x y z
N MET A 1 20.92 -24.68 15.46
CA MET A 1 21.15 -23.65 14.42
C MET A 1 22.29 -22.76 14.89
N THR A 2 23.22 -22.43 13.99
CA THR A 2 24.30 -21.46 14.24
C THR A 2 23.92 -20.16 13.56
N HIS A 3 24.02 -19.02 14.27
CA HIS A 3 23.67 -17.71 13.74
C HIS A 3 24.95 -16.94 13.32
N LEU A 4 24.81 -16.10 12.29
CA LEU A 4 25.84 -15.15 11.86
C LEU A 4 25.37 -13.72 12.12
N THR A 5 26.29 -12.85 12.52
CA THR A 5 26.03 -11.41 12.63
C THR A 5 26.23 -10.74 11.28
N ILE A 6 25.19 -10.08 10.76
CA ILE A 6 25.20 -9.36 9.47
C ILE A 6 24.44 -8.03 9.60
N GLU A 7 24.65 -7.12 8.65
CA GLU A 7 23.98 -5.81 8.55
C GLU A 7 23.24 -5.67 7.21
N PRO A 8 21.96 -6.09 7.12
CA PRO A 8 21.19 -5.95 5.89
C PRO A 8 20.98 -4.48 5.50
N SER A 9 21.07 -4.17 4.21
CA SER A 9 20.85 -2.80 3.70
C SER A 9 19.40 -2.31 3.81
N ILE A 10 18.45 -3.22 4.08
CA ILE A 10 17.04 -2.95 4.32
C ILE A 10 16.47 -3.99 5.31
N LEU A 11 15.36 -3.66 5.96
CA LEU A 11 14.75 -4.49 7.02
C LEU A 11 13.35 -5.01 6.66
N TYR A 12 13.02 -5.08 5.37
CA TYR A 12 11.73 -5.60 4.89
C TYR A 12 11.77 -7.13 4.83
N VAL A 13 11.45 -7.77 5.96
CA VAL A 13 11.53 -9.24 6.15
C VAL A 13 10.40 -10.04 5.48
N GLY A 14 9.50 -9.38 4.75
CA GLY A 14 8.30 -9.99 4.17
C GLY A 14 7.04 -9.21 4.55
N THR A 15 6.89 -8.02 3.99
CA THR A 15 5.77 -7.12 4.26
C THR A 15 4.81 -7.07 3.07
N PRO A 16 3.49 -7.02 3.26
CA PRO A 16 2.56 -6.78 2.17
C PRO A 16 2.87 -5.47 1.45
N VAL A 17 2.84 -5.51 0.12
CA VAL A 17 2.83 -4.30 -0.71
C VAL A 17 1.46 -3.65 -0.60
N ALA A 18 1.44 -2.33 -0.51
CA ALA A 18 0.24 -1.52 -0.67
C ALA A 18 0.47 -0.46 -1.76
N LEU A 19 -0.57 -0.18 -2.53
CA LEU A 19 -0.65 0.94 -3.45
C LEU A 19 -1.53 2.03 -2.84
N LEU A 20 -0.93 3.17 -2.51
CA LEU A 20 -1.65 4.32 -1.99
C LEU A 20 -2.11 5.22 -3.11
N THR A 21 -3.40 5.56 -3.13
CA THR A 21 -3.92 6.66 -3.93
C THR A 21 -4.26 7.84 -3.03
N THR A 22 -3.87 9.03 -3.49
CA THR A 22 -4.09 10.32 -2.82
C THR A 22 -4.39 11.38 -3.86
N VAL A 23 -4.95 12.51 -3.46
CA VAL A 23 -5.26 13.62 -4.37
C VAL A 23 -4.23 14.73 -4.20
N ASN A 24 -3.70 15.23 -5.32
CA ASN A 24 -2.76 16.35 -5.36
C ASN A 24 -3.51 17.69 -5.17
N GLU A 25 -2.75 18.80 -5.08
CA GLU A 25 -3.32 20.14 -4.94
C GLU A 25 -4.23 20.52 -6.12
N ASP A 26 -3.89 20.10 -7.34
CA ASP A 26 -4.63 20.37 -8.58
C ASP A 26 -5.67 19.30 -8.93
N ASP A 27 -6.14 18.56 -7.93
CA ASP A 27 -7.15 17.50 -8.03
C ASP A 27 -6.75 16.28 -8.90
N THR A 28 -5.51 16.25 -9.42
CA THR A 28 -4.96 15.06 -10.06
C THR A 28 -4.63 13.97 -9.03
N VAL A 29 -4.63 12.70 -9.45
CA VAL A 29 -4.38 11.57 -8.55
C VAL A 29 -2.90 11.22 -8.51
N ASN A 30 -2.36 11.02 -7.31
CA ASN A 30 -1.06 10.40 -7.10
C ASN A 30 -1.24 8.94 -6.65
N LEU A 31 -0.51 8.04 -7.32
CA LEU A 31 -0.45 6.61 -7.03
C LEU A 31 0.99 6.25 -6.61
N ALA A 32 1.17 5.54 -5.50
CA ALA A 32 2.50 5.19 -4.99
C ALA A 32 2.54 3.79 -4.34
N PRO A 33 3.50 2.93 -4.70
CA PRO A 33 3.74 1.68 -3.99
C PRO A 33 4.48 1.94 -2.67
N MET A 34 4.17 1.14 -1.66
CA MET A 34 4.85 1.12 -0.37
C MET A 34 4.80 -0.27 0.27
N SER A 35 5.63 -0.48 1.29
CA SER A 35 5.72 -1.74 2.04
C SER A 35 5.76 -1.54 3.57
N SER A 36 5.54 -0.31 4.04
CA SER A 36 5.59 0.08 5.46
C SER A 36 4.19 0.34 6.03
N ALA A 37 3.29 -0.64 5.92
CA ALA A 37 1.90 -0.54 6.37
C ALA A 37 1.53 -1.71 7.31
N TRP A 38 0.88 -1.41 8.43
CA TRP A 38 0.36 -2.44 9.36
C TRP A 38 -0.93 -1.96 10.05
N ALA A 39 -1.80 -2.90 10.39
CA ALA A 39 -3.10 -2.61 11.00
C ALA A 39 -3.05 -2.69 12.53
N LEU A 40 -3.84 -1.84 13.19
CA LEU A 40 -4.09 -1.76 14.63
C LEU A 40 -5.60 -1.56 14.83
N GLY A 41 -6.37 -2.67 14.83
CA GLY A 41 -7.83 -2.59 14.81
C GLY A 41 -8.34 -2.05 13.47
N ASP A 42 -9.10 -0.96 13.49
CA ASP A 42 -9.63 -0.27 12.30
C ASP A 42 -8.67 0.81 11.75
N VAL A 43 -7.48 0.97 12.32
CA VAL A 43 -6.46 1.92 11.87
C VAL A 43 -5.33 1.20 11.14
N VAL A 44 -4.91 1.72 10.00
CA VAL A 44 -3.67 1.34 9.33
C VAL A 44 -2.63 2.42 9.54
N VAL A 45 -1.47 2.06 10.10
CA VAL A 45 -0.33 2.95 10.22
C VAL A 45 0.50 2.88 8.94
N LEU A 46 0.77 4.03 8.34
CA LEU A 46 1.50 4.19 7.08
C LEU A 46 2.80 4.96 7.33
N GLY A 47 3.94 4.31 7.06
CA GLY A 47 5.25 4.97 7.04
C GLY A 47 5.58 5.48 5.64
N VAL A 48 5.51 6.80 5.41
CA VAL A 48 5.78 7.41 4.10
C VAL A 48 6.91 8.43 4.18
N GLY A 49 7.84 8.42 3.23
CA GLY A 49 8.96 9.37 3.23
C GLY A 49 8.47 10.82 3.09
N VAL A 50 8.92 11.73 3.97
CA VAL A 50 8.38 13.11 4.07
C VAL A 50 8.56 13.94 2.80
N SER A 51 9.52 13.60 1.95
CA SER A 51 9.80 14.26 0.67
C SER A 51 8.96 13.73 -0.50
N GLY A 52 8.10 12.73 -0.28
CA GLY A 52 7.24 12.15 -1.30
C GLY A 52 5.92 12.90 -1.46
N GLN A 53 5.37 12.91 -2.68
CA GLN A 53 4.06 13.52 -2.97
C GLN A 53 2.95 12.97 -2.07
N THR A 54 2.97 11.66 -1.76
CA THR A 54 2.00 11.06 -0.84
C THR A 54 2.02 11.73 0.54
N ALA A 55 3.20 12.01 1.11
CA ALA A 55 3.29 12.68 2.42
C ALA A 55 2.79 14.13 2.37
N ILE A 56 3.06 14.84 1.27
CA ILE A 56 2.54 16.19 1.02
C ILE A 56 1.00 16.15 0.96
N ASN A 57 0.44 15.22 0.19
CA ASN A 57 -0.99 15.08 0.03
C ASN A 57 -1.66 14.74 1.37
N LEU A 58 -1.18 13.75 2.13
CA LEU A 58 -1.82 13.34 3.39
C LEU A 58 -1.84 14.44 4.46
N ARG A 59 -0.87 15.36 4.45
CA ARG A 59 -0.86 16.51 5.36
C ARG A 59 -1.87 17.59 4.97
N ALA A 60 -2.15 17.75 3.67
CA ALA A 60 -3.05 18.78 3.16
C ALA A 60 -4.50 18.27 3.00
N ARG A 61 -4.65 17.00 2.61
CA ARG A 61 -5.89 16.31 2.28
C ARG A 61 -5.84 14.92 2.93
N PRO A 62 -6.46 14.73 4.11
CA PRO A 62 -6.25 13.54 4.95
C PRO A 62 -7.04 12.31 4.46
N GLU A 63 -7.23 12.14 3.15
CA GLU A 63 -7.94 11.01 2.56
C GLU A 63 -6.98 10.15 1.74
N VAL A 64 -7.15 8.83 1.85
CA VAL A 64 -6.30 7.84 1.17
C VAL A 64 -7.09 6.58 0.87
N VAL A 65 -6.78 5.93 -0.26
CA VAL A 65 -7.14 4.52 -0.44
C VAL A 65 -5.88 3.67 -0.37
N ILE A 66 -5.93 2.61 0.44
CA ILE A 66 -4.89 1.60 0.57
C ILE A 66 -5.34 0.38 -0.24
N ASN A 67 -4.72 0.16 -1.40
CA ASN A 67 -5.06 -0.93 -2.30
C ASN A 67 -4.01 -2.03 -2.18
N TYR A 68 -4.43 -3.26 -1.89
CA TYR A 68 -3.55 -4.42 -1.77
C TYR A 68 -3.55 -5.21 -3.09
N PRO A 69 -2.44 -5.17 -3.86
CA PRO A 69 -2.29 -6.01 -5.04
C PRO A 69 -2.14 -7.49 -4.66
N SER A 70 -2.60 -8.37 -5.54
CA SER A 70 -2.22 -9.77 -5.53
C SER A 70 -0.85 -9.96 -6.19
N PRO A 71 -0.25 -11.16 -6.11
CA PRO A 71 0.97 -11.48 -6.84
C PRO A 71 0.90 -11.17 -8.35
N GLU A 72 -0.28 -11.20 -8.96
CA GLU A 72 -0.47 -10.96 -10.40
C GLU A 72 -0.13 -9.52 -10.81
N GLN A 73 -0.25 -8.55 -9.89
CA GLN A 73 0.05 -7.14 -10.17
C GLN A 73 1.52 -6.74 -9.94
N TRP A 74 2.44 -7.69 -9.67
CA TRP A 74 3.83 -7.36 -9.33
C TRP A 74 4.55 -6.52 -10.41
N GLU A 75 4.29 -6.78 -11.70
CA GLU A 75 4.88 -6.00 -12.79
C GLU A 75 4.32 -4.58 -12.83
N SER A 76 3.04 -4.40 -12.54
CA SER A 76 2.41 -3.07 -12.45
C SER A 76 3.00 -2.27 -11.29
N VAL A 77 3.26 -2.93 -10.15
CA VAL A 77 3.96 -2.34 -9.00
C VAL A 77 5.38 -1.93 -9.38
N GLU A 78 6.13 -2.80 -10.07
CA GLU A 78 7.51 -2.51 -10.48
C GLU A 78 7.58 -1.37 -11.50
N ARG A 79 6.61 -1.26 -12.41
CA ARG A 79 6.49 -0.11 -13.33
C ARG A 79 6.29 1.21 -12.59
N LEU A 80 5.64 1.20 -11.42
CA LEU A 80 5.46 2.39 -10.57
C LEU A 80 6.70 2.74 -9.74
N ALA A 81 7.47 1.75 -9.31
CA ALA A 81 8.55 1.92 -8.34
C ALA A 81 9.57 3.02 -8.70
N PRO A 82 10.01 3.21 -9.96
CA PRO A 82 10.96 4.27 -10.33
C PRO A 82 10.28 5.61 -10.66
N LEU A 83 9.00 5.83 -10.32
CA LEU A 83 8.25 7.03 -10.69
C LEU A 83 8.02 7.97 -9.51
N THR A 84 8.03 9.28 -9.77
CA THR A 84 7.63 10.30 -8.81
C THR A 84 6.74 11.35 -9.47
N ALA A 85 5.76 11.87 -8.74
CA ALA A 85 4.93 12.98 -9.21
C ALA A 85 5.62 14.34 -9.01
N ALA A 86 6.69 14.41 -8.21
CA ALA A 86 7.44 15.64 -7.98
C ALA A 86 8.17 16.11 -9.25
N ASP A 87 8.07 17.40 -9.57
CA ASP A 87 8.78 18.09 -10.64
C ASP A 87 9.32 19.44 -10.13
N PRO A 88 10.66 19.65 -10.09
CA PRO A 88 11.71 18.72 -10.49
C PRO A 88 11.82 17.51 -9.55
N VAL A 89 12.34 16.38 -10.07
CA VAL A 89 12.69 15.21 -9.25
C VAL A 89 13.71 15.63 -8.18
N PRO A 90 13.47 15.35 -6.88
CA PRO A 90 14.42 15.71 -5.82
C PRO A 90 15.82 15.14 -6.08
N SER A 91 16.86 15.93 -5.82
CA SER A 91 18.26 15.58 -6.15
C SER A 91 18.68 14.17 -5.69
N HIS A 92 18.36 13.80 -4.46
CA HIS A 92 18.63 12.48 -3.89
C HIS A 92 17.89 11.30 -4.56
N LYS A 93 16.90 11.58 -5.41
CA LYS A 93 16.11 10.58 -6.17
C LYS A 93 16.48 10.52 -7.65
N GLN A 94 17.13 11.54 -8.22
CA GLN A 94 17.36 11.67 -9.66
C GLN A 94 18.10 10.48 -10.30
N ALA A 95 18.97 9.79 -9.54
CA ALA A 95 19.69 8.62 -10.05
C ALA A 95 18.81 7.39 -10.31
N ARG A 96 17.60 7.32 -9.72
CA ARG A 96 16.75 6.12 -9.74
C ARG A 96 15.29 6.41 -10.08
N PHE A 97 14.87 7.66 -9.99
CA PHE A 97 13.48 8.06 -10.21
C PHE A 97 13.37 9.02 -11.38
N ARG A 98 12.29 8.88 -12.15
CA ARG A 98 11.87 9.84 -13.17
C ARG A 98 10.53 10.47 -12.81
N HIS A 99 10.31 11.69 -13.27
CA HIS A 99 9.02 12.35 -13.14
C HIS A 99 7.97 11.64 -14.02
N GLU A 100 6.79 11.39 -13.48
CA GLU A 100 5.61 10.89 -14.20
C GLU A 100 4.35 11.26 -13.42
N ARG A 101 3.44 12.01 -14.06
CA ARG A 101 2.14 12.37 -13.47
C ARG A 101 1.07 11.32 -13.75
N ALA A 102 1.07 10.73 -14.94
CA ALA A 102 0.07 9.77 -15.40
C ALA A 102 0.38 8.35 -14.91
N LYS A 103 0.51 8.19 -13.59
CA LYS A 103 0.99 6.94 -12.98
C LYS A 103 0.07 5.74 -13.16
N PHE A 104 -1.25 5.94 -13.26
CA PHE A 104 -2.19 4.86 -13.62
C PHE A 104 -1.90 4.32 -15.03
N THR A 105 -1.73 5.22 -16.00
CA THR A 105 -1.35 4.85 -17.37
C THR A 105 0.01 4.14 -17.40
N ALA A 106 1.01 4.69 -16.71
CA ALA A 106 2.36 4.12 -16.69
C ALA A 106 2.44 2.72 -16.05
N SER A 107 1.56 2.44 -15.09
CA SER A 107 1.47 1.13 -14.43
C SER A 107 0.55 0.16 -15.15
N GLY A 108 -0.33 0.63 -16.05
CA GLY A 108 -1.38 -0.17 -16.65
C GLY A 108 -2.49 -0.54 -15.65
N LEU A 109 -2.70 0.28 -14.64
CA LEU A 109 -3.75 0.12 -13.63
C LEU A 109 -4.92 1.05 -13.92
N THR A 110 -6.11 0.69 -13.43
CA THR A 110 -7.35 1.40 -13.73
C THR A 110 -7.92 2.07 -12.47
N PRO A 111 -8.14 3.40 -12.48
CA PRO A 111 -8.79 4.08 -11.35
C PRO A 111 -10.29 3.78 -11.34
N VAL A 112 -10.83 3.49 -10.16
CA VAL A 112 -12.28 3.30 -9.93
C VAL A 112 -12.72 4.24 -8.82
N PRO A 113 -13.86 4.95 -8.95
CA PRO A 113 -14.35 5.80 -7.88
C PRO A 113 -14.49 5.07 -6.53
N SER A 114 -14.09 5.79 -5.48
CA SER A 114 -14.35 5.44 -4.09
C SER A 114 -15.77 5.85 -3.68
N GLU A 115 -16.27 5.30 -2.58
CA GLU A 115 -17.63 5.58 -2.08
C GLU A 115 -17.67 6.67 -1.02
N LEU A 116 -16.67 6.75 -0.14
CA LEU A 116 -16.64 7.61 1.05
C LEU A 116 -15.47 8.59 1.06
N VAL A 117 -14.46 8.41 0.22
CA VAL A 117 -13.29 9.31 0.10
C VAL A 117 -13.08 9.76 -1.35
N THR A 118 -12.34 10.84 -1.55
CA THR A 118 -12.02 11.42 -2.86
C THR A 118 -11.05 10.60 -3.72
N PRO A 119 -9.88 10.12 -3.21
CA PRO A 119 -8.94 9.38 -4.06
C PRO A 119 -9.57 8.08 -4.59
N PRO A 120 -9.31 7.68 -5.85
CA PRO A 120 -9.89 6.49 -6.43
C PRO A 120 -9.24 5.21 -5.91
N ARG A 121 -9.94 4.09 -6.03
CA ARG A 121 -9.43 2.73 -5.83
C ARG A 121 -8.74 2.24 -7.10
N VAL A 122 -8.01 1.12 -7.00
CA VAL A 122 -7.29 0.47 -8.12
C VAL A 122 -8.02 -0.81 -8.52
N ALA A 123 -8.67 -0.83 -9.68
CA ALA A 123 -9.58 -1.91 -10.10
C ALA A 123 -8.97 -3.32 -9.97
N GLU A 124 -7.69 -3.45 -10.27
CA GLU A 124 -6.97 -4.72 -10.32
C GLU A 124 -6.56 -5.23 -8.92
N CYS A 125 -6.63 -4.40 -7.87
CA CYS A 125 -6.32 -4.81 -6.51
C CYS A 125 -7.53 -5.51 -5.86
N PRO A 126 -7.41 -6.79 -5.44
CA PRO A 126 -8.57 -7.52 -4.91
C PRO A 126 -9.06 -7.06 -3.55
N LEU A 127 -8.23 -6.36 -2.76
CA LEU A 127 -8.59 -5.86 -1.44
C LEU A 127 -8.21 -4.39 -1.32
N GLN A 128 -9.14 -3.53 -0.91
CA GLN A 128 -8.94 -2.08 -0.91
C GLN A 128 -9.62 -1.45 0.30
N PHE A 129 -8.94 -0.54 0.98
CA PHE A 129 -9.46 0.18 2.13
C PHE A 129 -9.52 1.67 1.83
N GLU A 130 -10.71 2.26 1.90
CA GLU A 130 -10.86 3.71 1.96
C GLU A 130 -10.64 4.17 3.40
N ALA A 131 -9.84 5.21 3.60
CA ALA A 131 -9.44 5.65 4.92
C ALA A 131 -9.25 7.17 5.03
N THR A 132 -9.38 7.67 6.26
CA THR A 132 -9.08 9.06 6.62
C THR A 132 -7.95 9.08 7.66
N VAL A 133 -6.93 9.89 7.43
CA VAL A 133 -5.83 10.12 8.36
C VAL A 133 -6.32 10.93 9.56
N LEU A 134 -6.20 10.36 10.75
CA LEU A 134 -6.58 11.01 12.00
C LEU A 134 -5.41 11.78 12.61
N GLU A 135 -4.22 11.19 12.57
CA GLU A 135 -2.99 11.75 13.12
C GLU A 135 -1.82 11.47 12.17
N ALA A 136 -0.86 12.39 12.09
CA ALA A 136 0.29 12.26 11.22
C ALA A 136 1.52 12.95 11.82
N ASP A 137 2.41 12.15 12.40
CA ASP A 137 3.61 12.64 13.09
C ASP A 137 4.89 12.31 12.34
N LEU A 138 5.98 12.98 12.69
CA LEU A 138 7.30 12.62 12.20
C LEU A 138 7.88 11.44 13.00
N ASP A 139 8.61 10.56 12.32
CA ASP A 139 9.45 9.58 12.98
C ASP A 139 10.59 10.26 13.77
N ALA A 140 11.29 9.47 14.59
CA ALA A 140 12.35 9.98 15.46
C ALA A 140 13.47 10.77 14.73
N LYS A 141 13.70 10.48 13.45
CA LYS A 141 14.72 11.16 12.63
C LYS A 141 14.13 12.22 11.67
N GLY A 142 12.81 12.42 11.65
CA GLY A 142 12.13 13.37 10.78
C GLY A 142 12.14 12.99 9.28
N ASN A 143 12.50 11.75 8.94
CA ASN A 143 12.59 11.26 7.57
C ASN A 143 11.26 10.70 7.05
N PHE A 144 10.40 10.26 7.94
CA PHE A 144 9.11 9.62 7.61
C PHE A 144 7.97 10.32 8.32
N LEU A 145 6.84 10.43 7.62
CA LEU A 145 5.54 10.68 8.21
C LEU A 145 4.95 9.33 8.62
N ILE A 146 4.51 9.24 9.87
CA ILE A 146 3.77 8.12 10.44
C ILE A 146 2.30 8.55 10.45
N ALA A 147 1.56 8.16 9.42
CA ALA A 147 0.14 8.52 9.29
C ALA A 147 -0.75 7.39 9.84
N GLN A 148 -1.64 7.71 10.77
CA GLN A 148 -2.63 6.80 11.32
C GLN A 148 -3.94 6.97 10.55
N ALA A 149 -4.20 6.06 9.61
CA ALA A 149 -5.35 6.11 8.70
C ALA A 149 -6.47 5.19 9.20
N ARG A 150 -7.58 5.75 9.69
CA ARG A 150 -8.76 4.97 10.07
C ARG A 150 -9.52 4.54 8.83
N VAL A 151 -9.72 3.24 8.68
CA VAL A 151 -10.48 2.62 7.60
C VAL A 151 -11.97 2.95 7.80
N VAL A 152 -12.59 3.51 6.76
CA VAL A 152 -14.02 3.86 6.73
C VAL A 152 -14.81 2.96 5.78
N ARG A 153 -14.14 2.29 4.83
CA ARG A 153 -14.76 1.27 3.97
C ARG A 153 -13.74 0.22 3.54
N VAL A 154 -14.19 -1.02 3.45
CA VAL A 154 -13.44 -2.13 2.85
C VAL A 154 -14.17 -2.61 1.59
N HIS A 155 -13.40 -2.82 0.52
CA HIS A 155 -13.84 -3.46 -0.72
C HIS A 155 -13.00 -4.71 -0.92
N ALA A 156 -13.65 -5.84 -1.14
CA ALA A 156 -13.00 -7.11 -1.43
C ALA A 156 -13.62 -7.70 -2.70
N ALA A 157 -12.77 -8.24 -3.57
CA ALA A 157 -13.22 -8.97 -4.74
C ALA A 157 -14.03 -10.20 -4.31
N ARG A 158 -15.08 -10.53 -5.06
CA ARG A 158 -16.06 -11.54 -4.64
C ARG A 158 -15.41 -12.89 -4.40
N GLU A 159 -14.43 -13.23 -5.22
CA GLU A 159 -13.65 -14.47 -5.23
C GLU A 159 -12.78 -14.66 -3.98
N ILE A 160 -12.48 -13.59 -3.23
CA ILE A 160 -11.71 -13.68 -1.98
C ILE A 160 -12.58 -13.57 -0.73
N VAL A 161 -13.91 -13.48 -0.88
CA VAL A 161 -14.85 -13.34 0.26
C VAL A 161 -15.55 -14.67 0.51
N VAL A 162 -15.57 -15.11 1.76
CA VAL A 162 -16.38 -16.26 2.18
C VAL A 162 -17.87 -15.95 1.94
N PRO A 163 -18.58 -16.72 1.09
CA PRO A 163 -19.92 -16.38 0.65
C PRO A 163 -20.91 -16.11 1.78
N GLY A 164 -21.64 -14.99 1.69
CA GLY A 164 -22.66 -14.61 2.67
C GLY A 164 -22.12 -13.99 3.96
N THR A 165 -20.82 -13.69 4.04
CA THR A 165 -20.17 -13.14 5.23
C THR A 165 -19.34 -11.90 4.91
N SER A 166 -18.66 -11.35 5.93
CA SER A 166 -17.64 -10.30 5.78
C SER A 166 -16.22 -10.81 6.02
N HIS A 167 -16.00 -12.12 5.94
CA HIS A 167 -14.66 -12.72 6.08
C HIS A 167 -13.96 -12.80 4.72
N VAL A 168 -12.70 -12.39 4.68
CA VAL A 168 -11.79 -12.71 3.58
C VAL A 168 -11.36 -14.17 3.76
N ASP A 169 -11.44 -14.96 2.69
CA ASP A 169 -10.99 -16.35 2.64
C ASP A 169 -9.45 -16.40 2.51
N PRO A 170 -8.71 -16.86 3.54
CA PRO A 170 -7.25 -16.94 3.49
C PRO A 170 -6.71 -17.95 2.48
N ALA A 171 -7.53 -18.89 1.99
CA ALA A 171 -7.14 -19.83 0.95
C ALA A 171 -7.25 -19.21 -0.45
N ALA A 172 -8.15 -18.24 -0.64
CA ALA A 172 -8.33 -17.52 -1.91
C ALA A 172 -7.50 -16.23 -1.98
N TRP A 173 -7.29 -15.56 -0.85
CA TRP A 173 -6.51 -14.31 -0.77
C TRP A 173 -5.00 -14.57 -0.67
N SER A 174 -4.24 -13.92 -1.54
CA SER A 174 -2.78 -13.85 -1.44
C SER A 174 -2.33 -12.42 -1.73
N PRO A 175 -1.71 -11.70 -0.76
CA PRO A 175 -1.10 -10.41 -1.03
C PRO A 175 0.22 -10.56 -1.80
N LEU A 176 0.58 -9.54 -2.57
CA LEU A 176 1.95 -9.34 -3.03
C LEU A 176 2.84 -9.02 -1.82
N ILE A 177 3.87 -9.82 -1.58
CA ILE A 177 4.83 -9.65 -0.49
C ILE A 177 6.13 -9.05 -1.03
N TYR A 178 6.61 -7.99 -0.37
CA TYR A 178 7.95 -7.44 -0.56
C TYR A 178 8.91 -8.01 0.49
N ASN A 179 9.86 -8.83 0.03
CA ASN A 179 10.81 -9.54 0.89
C ASN A 179 12.23 -9.25 0.39
N PHE A 180 12.98 -8.47 1.16
CA PHE A 180 14.34 -8.05 0.82
C PHE A 180 14.53 -7.56 -0.63
N ARG A 181 13.64 -6.70 -1.14
CA ARG A 181 13.61 -6.21 -2.54
C ARG A 181 13.22 -7.22 -3.62
N HIS A 182 12.56 -8.30 -3.23
CA HIS A 182 12.01 -9.30 -4.14
C HIS A 182 10.51 -9.43 -3.89
N TYR A 183 9.78 -9.82 -4.92
CA TYR A 183 8.33 -10.00 -4.89
C TYR A 183 7.98 -11.48 -4.72
N TYR A 184 7.03 -11.77 -3.85
CA TYR A 184 6.51 -13.12 -3.58
C TYR A 184 4.99 -13.09 -3.42
N GLY A 185 4.36 -14.25 -3.54
CA GLY A 185 3.03 -14.51 -2.98
C GLY A 185 3.13 -15.40 -1.74
N LEU A 186 1.98 -15.66 -1.10
CA LEU A 186 1.90 -16.67 -0.04
C LEU A 186 2.09 -18.09 -0.60
N GLY A 187 2.63 -18.97 0.22
CA GLY A 187 2.60 -20.42 0.00
C GLY A 187 1.33 -21.06 0.57
N PRO A 188 1.23 -22.40 0.57
CA PRO A 188 0.10 -23.11 1.15
C PRO A 188 -0.13 -22.76 2.64
N GLU A 189 -1.39 -22.73 3.05
CA GLU A 189 -1.77 -22.57 4.45
C GLU A 189 -1.13 -23.67 5.32
N LEU A 190 -0.53 -23.27 6.44
CA LEU A 190 0.06 -24.21 7.40
C LEU A 190 -0.90 -24.61 8.53
N GLY A 191 -1.91 -23.77 8.80
CA GLY A 191 -2.91 -23.96 9.85
C GLY A 191 -3.52 -22.63 10.27
N GLU A 192 -4.45 -22.69 11.23
CA GLU A 192 -5.20 -21.54 11.74
C GLU A 192 -4.85 -21.21 13.19
N SER A 193 -5.02 -19.94 13.56
CA SER A 193 -4.92 -19.51 14.94
C SER A 193 -6.18 -19.87 15.72
N PHE A 194 -6.07 -20.07 17.04
CA PHE A 194 -7.22 -20.30 17.93
C PHE A 194 -8.27 -19.16 17.91
N ARG A 195 -7.90 -18.00 17.35
CA ARG A 195 -8.77 -16.81 17.18
C ARG A 195 -9.49 -16.77 15.83
N THR A 196 -9.31 -17.77 14.97
CA THR A 196 -9.99 -17.76 13.67
C THR A 196 -11.49 -17.78 13.87
N GLU A 197 -12.17 -16.89 13.14
CA GLU A 197 -13.63 -16.85 13.03
C GLU A 197 -14.08 -17.08 11.58
N THR A 198 -13.12 -17.31 10.66
CA THR A 198 -13.40 -17.54 9.24
C THR A 198 -14.15 -18.86 9.07
N PRO A 199 -15.37 -18.85 8.52
CA PRO A 199 -16.11 -20.08 8.25
C PRO A 199 -15.40 -20.90 7.16
N ARG A 200 -15.39 -22.22 7.33
CA ARG A 200 -14.90 -23.20 6.36
C ARG A 200 -16.06 -23.90 5.66
#